data_AF-A0A8C0W1L3-F1
#
_entry.id   AF-A0A8C0W1L3-F1
#
_cell.length_a   1.000
_cell.length_b   1.000
_cell.length_c   1.000
_cell.angle_alpha   90.00
_cell.angle_beta   90.00
_cell.angle_gamma   90.00
#
_symmetry.space_group_name_H-M   'P 1'
#
loop_
_entity.id
_entity.type
_entity.pdbx_description
1 polymer ?
#
loop_
_entity_poly.entity_id
_entity_poly.type
_entity_poly.pdbx_seq_one_letter_code
_entity_poly.pdbx_strand_id
1 'polypeptide(L)'
;MGFMAPRTLFLLLSVALALTETWAGSHSLMYFSTSVSRPGRGEPRFISVCFVDDTQFVRFDSDAVDPRMEPRAPWMERERPEYWERETWNAQGRSRNNGVNLRTLLGYSNQSEDRPHPQLTISIVGIVTVLVLFAAVVIGAVVTVVMRRRKNAGREGAVSELFPFSPFSSMSLTH
;
A
#
# COMPACT_ATOMS: atom_id res chain seq x y z
N MET A 1 -10.49 -35.38 62.43
CA MET A 1 -9.73 -34.54 61.48
C MET A 1 -9.92 -35.09 60.08
N GLY A 2 -10.03 -34.23 59.06
CA GLY A 2 -10.05 -34.63 57.64
C GLY A 2 -9.65 -33.43 56.79
N PHE A 3 -8.55 -33.54 56.03
CA PHE A 3 -7.84 -32.38 55.48
C PHE A 3 -8.39 -31.95 54.09
N MET A 4 -9.65 -31.50 54.07
CA MET A 4 -10.27 -30.91 52.88
C MET A 4 -9.87 -29.44 52.73
N ALA A 5 -9.40 -28.95 51.57
CA ALA A 5 -8.96 -29.68 50.39
C ALA A 5 -7.92 -28.83 49.61
N PRO A 6 -6.66 -29.28 49.46
CA PRO A 6 -5.63 -28.51 48.75
C PRO A 6 -5.99 -28.16 47.30
N ARG A 7 -6.75 -29.05 46.62
CA ARG A 7 -7.26 -28.80 45.27
C ARG A 7 -8.20 -27.60 45.18
N THR A 8 -9.05 -27.35 46.19
CA THR A 8 -10.00 -26.23 46.15
C THR A 8 -9.27 -24.89 46.30
N LEU A 9 -8.27 -24.82 47.18
CA LEU A 9 -7.37 -23.66 47.28
C LEU A 9 -6.59 -23.44 45.98
N PHE A 10 -6.04 -24.50 45.39
CA PHE A 10 -5.31 -24.40 44.11
C PHE A 10 -6.22 -23.92 42.98
N LEU A 11 -7.45 -24.44 42.87
CA LEU A 11 -8.43 -24.00 41.86
C LEU A 11 -8.85 -22.53 42.07
N LEU A 12 -9.13 -22.11 43.31
CA LEU A 12 -9.44 -20.71 43.61
C LEU A 12 -8.25 -19.78 43.28
N LEU A 13 -7.02 -20.21 43.59
CA LEU A 13 -5.81 -19.47 43.22
C LEU A 13 -5.60 -19.41 41.70
N SER A 14 -5.88 -20.51 40.98
CA SER A 14 -5.82 -20.55 39.51
C SER A 14 -6.90 -19.67 38.86
N VAL A 15 -8.11 -19.62 39.41
CA VAL A 15 -9.18 -18.72 38.93
C VAL A 15 -8.84 -17.26 39.21
N ALA A 16 -8.32 -16.94 40.39
CA ALA A 16 -7.87 -15.59 40.73
C ALA A 16 -6.69 -15.14 39.83
N LEU A 17 -5.71 -16.02 39.62
CA LEU A 17 -4.57 -15.77 38.73
C LEU A 17 -5.00 -15.59 37.28
N ALA A 18 -5.89 -16.46 36.77
CA ALA A 18 -6.45 -16.30 35.42
C ALA A 18 -7.20 -14.97 35.25
N LEU A 19 -7.92 -14.50 36.29
CA LEU A 19 -8.52 -13.16 36.29
C LEU A 19 -7.45 -12.06 36.16
N THR A 20 -6.35 -12.13 36.91
CA THR A 20 -5.29 -11.11 36.84
C THR A 20 -4.52 -11.14 35.51
N GLU A 21 -4.27 -12.31 34.93
CA GLU A 21 -3.62 -12.43 33.61
C GLU A 21 -4.46 -11.80 32.49
N THR A 22 -5.80 -11.83 32.59
CA THR A 22 -6.69 -11.17 31.61
C THR A 22 -6.73 -9.63 31.69
N TRP A 23 -6.05 -9.01 32.66
CA TRP A 23 -5.97 -7.55 32.79
C TRP A 23 -4.73 -6.92 32.14
N ALA A 24 -3.84 -7.72 31.55
CA ALA A 24 -2.73 -7.23 30.73
C ALA A 24 -3.23 -6.71 29.36
N GLY A 25 -3.69 -5.45 29.33
CA GLY A 25 -4.06 -4.77 28.09
C GLY A 25 -2.90 -4.67 27.10
N SER A 26 -3.20 -4.58 25.81
CA SER A 26 -2.18 -4.32 24.79
C SER A 26 -1.76 -2.85 24.85
N HIS A 27 -0.47 -2.61 25.09
CA HIS A 27 0.12 -1.28 25.09
C HIS A 27 0.72 -0.91 23.72
N SER A 28 0.72 0.37 23.40
CA SER A 28 1.25 0.93 22.15
C SER A 28 2.25 2.06 22.41
N LEU A 29 3.18 2.26 21.47
CA LEU A 29 4.20 3.30 21.53
C LEU A 29 4.30 3.99 20.16
N MET A 30 3.94 5.26 20.10
CA MET A 30 3.87 6.02 18.84
C MET A 30 4.87 7.18 18.83
N TYR A 31 5.59 7.33 17.72
CA TYR A 31 6.52 8.42 17.46
C TYR A 31 6.04 9.24 16.26
N PHE A 32 5.63 10.49 16.49
CA PHE A 32 5.34 11.43 15.41
C PHE A 32 6.52 12.40 15.26
N SER A 33 6.86 12.71 14.00
CA SER A 33 7.91 13.65 13.63
C SER A 33 7.40 14.50 12.48
N THR A 34 7.54 15.81 12.59
CA THR A 34 6.99 16.78 11.62
C THR A 34 8.03 17.86 11.36
N SER A 35 8.40 18.09 10.11
CA SER A 35 9.08 19.32 9.71
C SER A 35 8.15 20.22 8.91
N VAL A 36 8.18 21.51 9.22
CA VAL A 36 7.43 22.55 8.52
C VAL A 36 8.43 23.54 7.92
N SER A 37 8.52 23.58 6.60
CA SER A 37 9.26 24.62 5.89
C SER A 37 8.61 25.98 6.14
N ARG A 38 9.44 27.02 6.29
CA ARG A 38 8.96 28.37 6.59
C ARG A 38 9.69 29.40 5.72
N PRO A 39 9.06 29.91 4.65
CA PRO A 39 9.64 30.97 3.83
C PRO A 39 10.15 32.14 4.67
N GLY A 40 11.35 32.63 4.35
CA GLY A 40 11.96 33.78 5.03
C GLY A 40 12.48 33.55 6.45
N ARG A 41 12.40 32.35 7.06
CA ARG A 41 12.97 32.07 8.40
C ARG A 41 14.11 31.05 8.45
N GLY A 42 14.68 30.66 7.30
CA GLY A 42 15.91 29.85 7.25
C GLY A 42 15.67 28.34 7.40
N GLU A 43 15.88 27.81 8.60
CA GLU A 43 15.74 26.37 8.87
C GLU A 43 14.26 25.96 9.02
N PRO A 44 13.85 24.75 8.58
CA PRO A 44 12.52 24.23 8.85
C PRO A 44 12.31 23.95 10.35
N ARG A 45 11.15 24.30 10.90
CA ARG A 45 10.78 23.90 12.27
C ARG A 45 10.62 22.38 12.30
N PHE A 46 11.28 21.70 13.23
CA PHE A 46 11.07 20.29 13.54
C PHE A 46 10.37 20.14 14.89
N ILE A 47 9.33 19.31 14.93
CA ILE A 47 8.63 18.89 16.13
C ILE A 47 8.68 17.37 16.18
N SER A 48 8.98 16.81 17.35
CA SER A 48 8.75 15.39 17.63
C SER A 48 7.93 15.24 18.90
N VAL A 49 6.97 14.31 18.88
CA VAL A 49 6.12 13.99 20.03
C VAL A 49 5.97 12.48 20.11
N CYS A 50 5.97 11.95 21.33
CA CYS A 50 5.87 10.52 21.56
C CYS A 50 4.78 10.20 22.57
N PHE A 51 4.03 9.14 22.31
CA PHE A 51 2.89 8.68 23.09
C PHE A 51 3.12 7.24 23.56
N VAL A 52 2.81 6.96 24.82
CA VAL A 52 2.54 5.60 25.32
C VAL A 52 1.03 5.52 25.49
N ASP A 53 0.41 4.58 24.78
CA ASP A 53 -1.04 4.56 24.54
C ASP A 53 -1.50 5.94 24.04
N ASP A 54 -2.59 6.49 24.60
CA ASP A 54 -3.05 7.85 24.26
C ASP A 54 -2.32 8.97 25.05
N THR A 55 -1.34 8.64 25.90
CA THR A 55 -0.65 9.61 26.77
C THR A 55 0.63 10.12 26.13
N GLN A 56 0.66 11.41 25.76
CA GLN A 56 1.91 12.05 25.33
C GLN A 56 2.89 12.15 26.51
N PHE A 57 4.05 11.50 26.41
CA PHE A 57 5.03 11.45 27.49
C PHE A 57 6.27 12.32 27.27
N VAL A 58 6.63 12.62 26.01
CA VAL A 58 7.73 13.55 25.67
C VAL A 58 7.42 14.46 24.47
N ARG A 59 8.14 15.58 24.38
CA ARG A 59 8.16 16.50 23.23
C ARG A 59 9.57 17.02 22.96
N PHE A 60 9.91 17.21 21.69
CA PHE A 60 10.98 18.10 21.21
C PHE A 60 10.40 19.15 20.27
N ASP A 61 10.96 20.37 20.29
CA ASP A 61 10.57 21.48 19.42
C ASP A 61 11.80 22.33 19.06
N SER A 62 12.16 22.41 17.78
CA SER A 62 13.34 23.16 17.32
C SER A 62 13.23 24.67 17.50
N ASP A 63 12.01 25.18 17.60
CA ASP A 63 11.71 26.62 17.71
C ASP A 63 11.59 27.07 19.19
N ALA A 64 11.88 26.18 20.15
CA ALA A 64 12.00 26.54 21.55
C ALA A 64 13.23 27.42 21.80
N VAL A 65 13.21 28.21 22.89
CA VAL A 65 14.34 29.06 23.30
C VAL A 65 15.57 28.22 23.69
N ASP A 66 15.34 27.02 24.21
CA ASP A 66 16.37 26.01 24.47
C ASP A 66 15.85 24.63 23.96
N PRO A 67 16.15 24.25 22.70
CA PRO A 67 15.65 23.02 22.07
C PRO A 67 16.17 21.73 22.72
N ARG A 68 15.42 21.26 23.72
CA ARG A 68 15.63 20.01 24.45
C ARG A 68 14.46 19.03 24.25
N MET A 69 14.67 17.76 24.59
CA MET A 69 13.57 16.83 24.84
C MET A 69 12.99 17.11 26.23
N GLU A 70 11.68 17.25 26.33
CA GLU A 70 10.95 17.65 27.54
C GLU A 70 9.96 16.56 27.99
N PRO A 71 9.80 16.32 29.31
CA PRO A 71 8.72 15.48 29.83
C PRO A 71 7.35 16.13 29.58
N ARG A 72 6.35 15.30 29.32
CA ARG A 72 4.94 15.69 29.14
C ARG A 72 3.95 14.88 29.99
N ALA A 73 4.45 13.90 30.74
CA ALA A 73 3.70 13.18 31.78
C ALA A 73 4.51 13.10 33.09
N PRO A 74 3.90 13.16 34.29
CA PRO A 74 4.62 13.28 35.57
C PRO A 74 5.53 12.10 35.94
N TRP A 75 5.35 10.94 35.30
CA TRP A 75 6.24 9.80 35.49
C TRP A 75 7.60 9.97 34.81
N MET A 76 7.67 10.77 33.73
CA MET A 76 8.93 11.10 33.05
C MET A 76 9.81 12.07 33.85
N GLU A 77 9.25 12.92 34.71
CA GLU A 77 10.01 13.86 35.55
C GLU A 77 11.04 13.17 36.49
N ARG A 78 10.93 11.85 36.63
CA ARG A 78 11.83 10.98 37.41
C ARG A 78 13.04 10.47 36.62
N GLU A 79 13.05 10.63 35.31
CA GLU A 79 14.17 10.20 34.46
C GLU A 79 15.41 11.04 34.67
N ARG A 80 16.57 10.40 34.61
CA ARG A 80 17.85 11.01 34.98
C ARG A 80 18.36 12.01 33.92
N PRO A 81 19.22 12.97 34.27
CA PRO A 81 19.78 13.93 33.31
C PRO A 81 20.42 13.28 32.08
N GLU A 82 21.10 12.15 32.23
CA GLU A 82 21.79 11.45 31.13
C GLU A 82 20.82 10.82 30.11
N TYR A 83 19.55 10.59 30.49
CA TYR A 83 18.48 10.24 29.56
C TYR A 83 18.05 11.47 28.74
N TRP A 84 17.82 12.59 29.41
CA TRP A 84 17.38 13.84 28.75
C TRP A 84 18.42 14.44 27.82
N GLU A 85 19.70 14.39 28.19
CA GLU A 85 20.82 14.78 27.32
C GLU A 85 20.87 13.90 26.06
N ARG A 86 20.75 12.57 26.22
CA ARG A 86 20.75 11.61 25.12
C ARG A 86 19.57 11.80 24.18
N GLU A 87 18.35 11.91 24.70
CA GLU A 87 17.17 12.10 23.85
C GLU A 87 17.12 13.50 23.22
N THR A 88 17.67 14.52 23.88
CA THR A 88 17.91 15.84 23.27
C THR A 88 18.87 15.74 22.10
N TRP A 89 20.03 15.08 22.27
CA TRP A 89 21.00 14.87 21.20
C TRP A 89 20.39 14.08 20.02
N ASN A 90 19.66 13.00 20.31
CA ASN A 90 18.94 12.20 19.33
C ASN A 90 17.90 13.04 18.56
N ALA A 91 17.13 13.87 19.26
CA ALA A 91 16.11 14.73 18.65
C ALA A 91 16.72 15.86 17.80
N GLN A 92 17.82 16.47 18.24
CA GLN A 92 18.59 17.45 17.44
C GLN A 92 19.19 16.78 16.18
N GLY A 93 19.68 15.55 16.27
CA GLY A 93 20.12 14.75 15.12
C GLY A 93 19.00 14.49 14.12
N ARG A 94 17.82 14.06 14.61
CA ARG A 94 16.60 13.88 13.79
C ARG A 94 16.19 15.21 13.12
N SER A 95 16.21 16.32 13.86
CA SER A 95 15.90 17.67 13.34
C SER A 95 16.79 18.04 12.15
N ARG A 96 18.11 17.89 12.29
CA ARG A 96 19.07 18.19 11.20
C ARG A 96 18.84 17.30 9.98
N ASN A 97 18.66 15.99 10.17
CA ASN A 97 18.41 15.05 9.08
C ASN A 97 17.11 15.37 8.34
N ASN A 98 16.03 15.67 9.07
CA ASN A 98 14.75 16.02 8.44
C ASN A 98 14.79 17.39 7.74
N GLY A 99 15.57 18.34 8.26
CA GLY A 99 15.86 19.61 7.58
C GLY A 99 16.60 19.44 6.25
N VAL A 100 17.56 18.52 6.17
CA VAL A 100 18.24 18.15 4.92
C VAL A 100 17.26 17.44 3.96
N ASN A 101 16.52 16.43 4.43
CA ASN A 101 15.55 15.72 3.60
C ASN A 101 14.48 16.65 3.01
N LEU A 102 13.97 17.61 3.80
CA LEU A 102 12.97 18.56 3.32
C LEU A 102 13.56 19.55 2.28
N ARG A 103 14.82 19.98 2.45
CA ARG A 103 15.54 20.78 1.44
C ARG A 103 15.70 20.00 0.13
N THR A 104 16.05 18.72 0.20
CA THR A 104 16.15 17.84 -0.98
C THR A 104 14.81 17.64 -1.67
N LEU A 105 13.73 17.38 -0.92
CA LEU A 105 12.37 17.24 -1.46
C LEU A 105 11.90 18.52 -2.17
N LEU A 106 12.09 19.69 -1.54
CA LEU A 106 11.78 20.99 -2.15
C LEU A 106 12.65 21.25 -3.40
N GLY A 107 13.91 20.80 -3.40
CA GLY A 107 14.76 20.85 -4.58
C GLY A 107 14.18 20.09 -5.78
N TYR A 108 13.64 18.89 -5.56
CA TYR A 108 12.96 18.13 -6.62
C TYR A 108 11.65 18.80 -7.07
N SER A 109 10.87 19.39 -6.16
CA SER A 109 9.66 20.15 -6.52
C SER A 109 10.01 21.35 -7.40
N ASN A 110 10.96 22.19 -7.00
CA ASN A 110 11.34 23.38 -7.77
C ASN A 110 11.91 23.02 -9.16
N GLN A 111 12.67 21.91 -9.27
CA GLN A 111 13.13 21.38 -10.56
C GLN A 111 12.01 20.88 -11.48
N SER A 112 10.83 20.57 -10.91
CA SER A 112 9.65 20.18 -11.69
C SER A 112 8.84 21.38 -12.19
N GLU A 113 8.94 22.54 -11.54
CA GLU A 113 8.36 23.81 -11.99
C GLU A 113 9.19 24.47 -13.10
N ASP A 114 10.52 24.48 -12.94
CA ASP A 114 11.48 25.08 -13.90
C ASP A 114 11.66 24.23 -15.19
N ARG A 115 11.18 22.98 -15.18
CA ARG A 115 11.07 22.15 -16.39
C ARG A 115 9.66 22.31 -16.99
N PRO A 116 9.47 23.08 -18.08
CA PRO A 116 8.17 23.16 -18.74
C PRO A 116 7.73 21.76 -19.15
N HIS A 117 6.62 21.28 -18.57
CA HIS A 117 6.10 19.96 -18.87
C HIS A 117 5.76 19.86 -20.37
N PRO A 118 6.41 18.99 -21.17
CA PRO A 118 5.93 18.72 -22.52
C PRO A 118 4.53 18.14 -22.38
N GLN A 119 3.53 18.81 -22.96
CA GLN A 119 2.12 18.60 -22.63
C GLN A 119 1.73 17.13 -22.77
N LEU A 120 1.42 16.48 -21.64
CA LEU A 120 0.98 15.07 -21.59
C LEU A 120 -0.25 14.82 -22.47
N THR A 121 -1.02 15.87 -22.76
CA THR A 121 -2.04 15.95 -23.81
C THR A 121 -1.61 15.28 -25.12
N ILE A 122 -0.39 15.53 -25.60
CA ILE A 122 0.11 15.00 -26.88
C ILE A 122 0.26 13.48 -26.80
N SER A 123 0.83 12.96 -25.70
CA SER A 123 0.96 11.51 -25.47
C SER A 123 -0.39 10.83 -25.28
N ILE A 124 -1.30 11.43 -24.51
CA ILE A 124 -2.63 10.89 -24.22
C ILE A 124 -3.49 10.83 -25.50
N VAL A 125 -3.56 11.93 -26.27
CA VAL A 125 -4.29 11.97 -27.54
C VAL A 125 -3.66 11.03 -28.57
N GLY A 126 -2.34 10.91 -28.61
CA GLY A 126 -1.63 9.92 -29.44
C GLY A 126 -2.06 8.49 -29.13
N ILE A 127 -2.02 8.09 -27.85
CA ILE A 127 -2.43 6.75 -27.40
C ILE A 127 -3.90 6.47 -27.74
N VAL A 128 -4.81 7.40 -27.44
CA VAL A 128 -6.25 7.25 -27.76
C VAL A 128 -6.47 7.10 -29.27
N THR A 129 -5.79 7.89 -30.10
CA THR A 129 -5.92 7.83 -31.56
C THR A 129 -5.43 6.48 -32.11
N VAL A 130 -4.31 5.97 -31.61
CA VAL A 130 -3.78 4.64 -31.98
C VAL A 130 -4.74 3.53 -31.57
N LEU A 131 -5.31 3.59 -30.35
CA LEU A 131 -6.28 2.59 -29.86
C LEU A 131 -7.58 2.58 -30.69
N VAL A 132 -8.11 3.75 -31.07
CA VAL A 132 -9.30 3.86 -31.92
C VAL A 132 -9.05 3.28 -33.32
N LEU A 133 -7.92 3.61 -33.94
CA LEU A 133 -7.54 3.05 -35.25
C LEU A 133 -7.34 1.52 -35.17
N PHE A 134 -6.67 1.03 -34.14
CA PHE A 134 -6.47 -0.41 -33.94
C PHE A 134 -7.81 -1.15 -33.74
N ALA A 135 -8.71 -0.61 -32.92
CA ALA A 135 -10.04 -1.18 -32.71
C ALA A 135 -10.85 -1.24 -34.02
N ALA A 136 -10.83 -0.17 -34.82
CA ALA A 136 -11.50 -0.14 -36.12
C ALA A 136 -10.96 -1.19 -37.10
N VAL A 137 -9.63 -1.37 -37.17
CA VAL A 137 -8.98 -2.41 -37.98
C VAL A 137 -9.36 -3.82 -37.51
N VAL A 138 -9.35 -4.07 -36.19
CA VAL A 138 -9.75 -5.38 -35.63
C VAL A 138 -11.22 -5.68 -35.92
N ILE A 139 -12.12 -4.71 -35.76
CA ILE A 139 -13.55 -4.89 -36.09
C ILE A 139 -13.73 -5.17 -37.58
N GLY A 140 -13.03 -4.45 -38.47
CA GLY A 140 -13.05 -4.71 -39.92
C GLY A 140 -12.52 -6.10 -40.30
N ALA A 141 -11.45 -6.56 -39.63
CA ALA A 141 -10.91 -7.90 -39.80
C ALA A 141 -11.91 -8.99 -39.34
N VAL A 142 -12.55 -8.81 -38.19
CA VAL A 142 -13.58 -9.73 -37.68
C VAL A 142 -14.78 -9.76 -38.61
N VAL A 143 -15.31 -8.62 -39.06
CA VAL A 143 -16.46 -8.55 -39.98
C VAL A 143 -16.13 -9.23 -41.32
N THR A 144 -14.95 -8.98 -41.91
CA THR A 144 -14.56 -9.63 -43.17
C THR A 144 -14.34 -11.13 -43.03
N VAL A 145 -13.76 -11.62 -41.91
CA VAL A 145 -13.66 -13.05 -41.60
C VAL A 145 -15.04 -13.68 -41.38
N VAL A 146 -15.95 -13.04 -40.65
CA VAL A 146 -17.31 -13.51 -40.41
C VAL A 146 -18.12 -13.54 -41.71
N MET A 147 -18.02 -12.52 -42.56
CA MET A 147 -18.68 -12.50 -43.88
C MET A 147 -18.10 -13.58 -44.81
N ARG A 148 -16.79 -13.81 -44.81
CA ARG A 148 -16.15 -14.92 -45.56
C ARG A 148 -16.62 -16.28 -45.04
N ARG A 149 -16.71 -16.47 -43.72
CA ARG A 149 -17.25 -17.70 -43.09
C ARG A 149 -18.72 -17.90 -43.46
N ARG A 150 -19.55 -16.85 -43.43
CA ARG A 150 -20.97 -16.90 -43.81
C ARG A 150 -21.15 -17.21 -45.30
N LYS A 151 -20.33 -16.63 -46.18
CA LYS A 151 -20.33 -16.91 -47.63
C LYS A 151 -19.91 -18.35 -47.95
N ASN A 152 -18.98 -18.91 -47.17
CA ASN A 152 -18.58 -20.32 -47.31
C ASN A 152 -19.66 -21.27 -46.76
N ALA A 153 -20.24 -20.98 -45.59
CA ALA A 153 -21.32 -21.79 -45.00
C ALA A 153 -22.62 -21.78 -45.81
N GLY A 154 -22.87 -20.74 -46.61
CA GLY A 154 -24.02 -20.65 -47.52
C GLY A 154 -23.92 -21.47 -48.80
N ARG A 155 -23.07 -22.50 -48.87
CA ARG A 155 -22.81 -23.28 -50.09
C ARG A 155 -22.89 -24.81 -49.96
N GLU A 156 -23.34 -25.31 -48.81
CA GLU A 156 -23.48 -26.74 -48.49
C GLU A 156 -24.93 -27.10 -48.10
N GLY A 157 -25.91 -26.62 -48.89
CA GLY A 157 -27.32 -26.64 -48.49
C GLY A 157 -28.34 -26.56 -49.63
N ALA A 158 -28.18 -27.37 -50.68
CA ALA A 158 -29.21 -27.62 -51.69
C ALA A 158 -29.21 -29.11 -52.06
N VAL A 159 -30.39 -29.75 -52.05
CA VAL A 159 -30.52 -31.22 -52.05
C VAL A 159 -30.92 -31.78 -53.42
N SER A 160 -30.14 -32.77 -53.84
CA SER A 160 -30.44 -33.96 -54.64
C SER A 160 -31.82 -34.16 -55.30
N GLU A 161 -31.84 -34.18 -56.64
CA GLU A 161 -32.73 -34.97 -57.54
C GLU A 161 -31.97 -35.15 -58.89
N LEU A 162 -32.13 -36.19 -59.73
CA LEU A 162 -32.94 -37.42 -59.65
C LEU A 162 -32.30 -38.57 -60.51
N PHE A 163 -31.64 -39.57 -59.88
CA PHE A 163 -31.62 -41.00 -60.29
C PHE A 163 -31.01 -41.37 -61.71
N PRO A 164 -31.03 -42.64 -62.20
CA PRO A 164 -30.58 -43.89 -61.55
C PRO A 164 -29.74 -44.88 -62.42
N PHE A 165 -28.99 -45.78 -61.73
CA PHE A 165 -28.70 -47.19 -62.11
C PHE A 165 -27.86 -47.42 -63.41
N SER A 166 -27.25 -48.57 -63.72
CA SER A 166 -27.39 -49.97 -63.26
C SER A 166 -26.00 -50.70 -63.20
N PRO A 167 -25.83 -52.04 -63.03
CA PRO A 167 -24.96 -52.53 -61.95
C PRO A 167 -23.97 -53.69 -62.30
N PHE A 168 -23.39 -54.29 -61.24
CA PHE A 168 -22.90 -55.68 -61.12
C PHE A 168 -21.64 -56.17 -61.90
N SER A 169 -20.53 -56.32 -61.17
CA SER A 169 -19.60 -57.49 -61.13
C SER A 169 -18.31 -57.12 -60.35
N SER A 170 -17.57 -58.00 -59.67
CA SER A 170 -17.82 -59.38 -59.17
C SER A 170 -16.63 -59.84 -58.32
N MET A 171 -16.85 -60.72 -57.30
CA MET A 171 -15.83 -61.57 -56.62
C MET A 171 -14.80 -60.80 -55.73
N SER A 172 -14.35 -61.22 -54.53
CA SER A 172 -13.97 -62.53 -53.92
C SER A 172 -12.71 -63.15 -54.54
N LEU A 173 -11.73 -63.77 -53.85
CA LEU A 173 -11.47 -64.14 -52.45
C LEU A 173 -9.90 -64.33 -52.36
N THR A 174 -9.14 -64.46 -51.26
CA THR A 174 -9.26 -64.84 -49.83
C THR A 174 -8.15 -64.13 -49.02
N HIS A 175 -8.30 -63.97 -47.69
CA HIS A 175 -7.52 -64.71 -46.67
C HIS A 175 -8.22 -64.64 -45.29
#